data_AF-A0A7C5NA88-F1
#
_entry.id   AF-A0A7C5NA88-F1
#
_cell.length_a   1.000
_cell.length_b   1.000
_cell.length_c   1.000
_cell.angle_alpha   90.00
_cell.angle_beta   90.00
_cell.angle_gamma   90.00
#
_symmetry.space_group_name_H-M   'P 1'
#
loop_
_entity.id
_entity.type
_entity.pdbx_description
1 polymer ?
#
loop_
_entity_poly.entity_id
_entity_poly.type
_entity_poly.pdbx_seq_one_letter_code
_entity_poly.pdbx_strand_id
1 'polypeptide(L)'
;LFPTDAQDATQEILIKVITHLSSFKSNSSFTTWVYKISSNYLLTVKGKKSKEFAMNFQEYTQFVEQGISDVVSYTQNLGELSLLEEEVKVSCTHGLLLCLNEISRMVYILGEILEFNSIEGGMILGMTPENFRKQLSRSRKKIRNFLQKKCGLANPNNPCRCTKKIDYLIENRLVDPNNLRFANFSNRSIDLIQTIETLEQSVAIFRSTANFKTPNSLIQKIQKLINLTT
;
A
#
# COMPACT_ATOMS: atom_id res chain seq x y z
N LEU A 1 1.62 8.82 -3.04
CA LEU A 1 3.08 8.55 -2.91
C LEU A 1 3.63 8.41 -4.32
N PHE A 2 4.70 9.12 -4.63
CA PHE A 2 5.38 8.96 -5.91
C PHE A 2 6.39 7.81 -5.78
N PRO A 3 6.53 6.91 -6.78
CA PRO A 3 7.50 5.83 -6.73
C PRO A 3 8.93 6.30 -6.42
N THR A 4 9.30 7.51 -6.85
CA THR A 4 10.58 8.14 -6.53
C THR A 4 10.76 8.41 -5.04
N ASP A 5 9.75 8.94 -4.35
CA ASP A 5 9.82 9.18 -2.90
C ASP A 5 10.02 7.85 -2.14
N ALA A 6 9.45 6.75 -2.65
CA ALA A 6 9.63 5.42 -2.08
C ALA A 6 11.03 4.84 -2.36
N GLN A 7 11.62 5.13 -3.52
CA GLN A 7 13.00 4.76 -3.84
C GLN A 7 13.98 5.50 -2.93
N ASP A 8 13.81 6.82 -2.75
CA ASP A 8 14.64 7.64 -1.87
C ASP A 8 14.57 7.14 -0.42
N ALA A 9 13.36 6.92 0.09
CA ALA A 9 13.17 6.38 1.43
C ALA A 9 13.83 4.98 1.58
N THR A 10 13.72 4.13 0.56
CA THR A 10 14.34 2.80 0.55
C THR A 10 15.86 2.91 0.61
N GLN A 11 16.47 3.80 -0.16
CA GLN A 11 17.91 4.03 -0.15
C GLN A 11 18.38 4.46 1.24
N GLU A 12 17.73 5.44 1.84
CA GLU A 12 18.06 5.94 3.18
C GLU A 12 17.92 4.87 4.26
N ILE A 13 16.87 4.05 4.18
CA ILE A 13 16.67 2.89 5.07
C ILE A 13 17.79 1.87 4.89
N LEU A 14 18.16 1.52 3.65
CA LEU A 14 19.23 0.56 3.38
C LEU A 14 20.59 1.05 3.90
N ILE A 15 20.89 2.34 3.75
CA ILE A 15 22.09 2.95 4.33
C ILE A 15 22.08 2.74 5.85
N LYS A 16 20.97 3.08 6.53
CA LYS A 16 20.84 2.89 7.98
C LYS A 16 21.00 1.44 8.41
N VAL A 17 20.40 0.51 7.67
CA VAL A 17 20.53 -0.94 7.93
C VAL A 17 21.98 -1.38 7.86
N ILE A 18 22.71 -0.99 6.81
CA ILE A 18 24.12 -1.37 6.63
C ILE A 18 25.00 -0.72 7.72
N THR A 19 24.84 0.59 7.97
CA THR A 19 25.67 1.30 8.96
C THR A 19 25.42 0.85 10.40
N HIS A 20 24.25 0.28 10.68
CA HIS A 20 23.91 -0.25 12.01
C HIS A 20 23.97 -1.77 12.09
N LEU A 21 24.47 -2.46 11.06
CA LEU A 21 24.47 -3.93 11.00
C LEU A 21 25.21 -4.56 12.20
N SER A 22 26.32 -3.95 12.64
CA SER A 22 27.08 -4.39 13.81
C SER A 22 26.30 -4.31 15.14
N SER A 23 25.20 -3.55 15.19
CA SER A 23 24.34 -3.43 16.37
C SER A 23 23.24 -4.50 16.42
N PHE A 24 23.11 -5.33 15.39
CA PHE A 24 22.13 -6.41 15.36
C PHE A 24 22.56 -7.54 16.31
N LYS A 25 21.81 -7.70 17.41
CA LYS A 25 22.11 -8.67 18.48
C LYS A 25 21.39 -10.02 18.35
N SER A 26 20.73 -10.30 17.22
CA SER A 26 19.97 -11.54 16.99
C SER A 26 18.86 -11.86 18.01
N ASN A 27 18.35 -10.85 18.74
CA ASN A 27 17.22 -10.99 19.66
C ASN A 27 15.85 -11.06 18.94
N SER A 28 15.84 -10.89 17.62
CA SER A 28 14.69 -11.02 16.73
C SER A 28 15.17 -11.56 15.38
N SER A 29 14.26 -11.90 14.47
CA SER A 29 14.65 -12.14 13.09
C SER A 29 15.31 -10.88 12.51
N PHE A 30 16.21 -11.07 11.55
CA PHE A 30 16.85 -9.97 10.82
C PHE A 30 15.79 -9.10 10.12
N THR A 31 14.78 -9.74 9.51
CA THR A 31 13.65 -9.06 8.88
C THR A 31 12.92 -8.12 9.86
N THR A 32 12.59 -8.59 11.06
CA THR A 32 11.94 -7.76 12.09
C THR A 32 12.82 -6.57 12.50
N TRP A 33 14.12 -6.78 12.60
CA TRP A 33 15.07 -5.69 12.91
C TRP A 33 15.16 -4.66 11.78
N VAL A 34 15.22 -5.08 10.53
CA VAL A 34 15.19 -4.18 9.36
C VAL A 34 13.89 -3.38 9.34
N TYR A 35 12.74 -4.03 9.51
CA TYR A 35 11.45 -3.33 9.53
C TYR A 35 11.30 -2.37 10.70
N LYS A 36 11.97 -2.61 11.84
CA LYS A 36 12.06 -1.65 12.95
C LYS A 36 12.83 -0.39 12.55
N ILE A 37 13.92 -0.51 11.79
CA ILE A 37 14.66 0.64 11.27
C ILE A 37 13.78 1.37 10.24
N SER A 38 13.17 0.63 9.32
CA SER A 38 12.28 1.17 8.29
C SER A 38 11.10 1.94 8.88
N SER A 39 10.39 1.36 9.85
CA SER A 39 9.22 1.98 10.48
C SER A 39 9.60 3.27 11.20
N ASN A 40 10.69 3.26 11.96
CA ASN A 40 11.20 4.44 12.66
C ASN A 40 11.56 5.56 11.69
N TYR A 41 12.25 5.23 10.58
CA TYR A 41 12.57 6.19 9.55
C TYR A 41 11.30 6.78 8.92
N LEU A 42 10.36 5.94 8.47
CA LEU A 42 9.14 6.38 7.79
C LEU A 42 8.18 7.18 8.69
N LEU A 43 8.16 6.90 10.00
CA LEU A 43 7.39 7.68 10.98
C LEU A 43 8.07 9.02 11.33
N THR A 44 9.40 9.09 11.24
CA THR A 44 10.16 10.32 11.53
C THR A 44 10.20 11.25 10.33
N VAL A 45 10.38 10.68 9.13
CA VAL A 45 10.42 11.43 7.88
C VAL A 45 8.99 11.82 7.51
N LYS A 46 8.63 13.05 7.87
CA LYS A 46 7.38 13.67 7.45
C LYS A 46 7.41 13.87 5.93
N GLY A 47 6.82 12.95 5.19
CA GLY A 47 6.55 13.15 3.77
C GLY A 47 5.64 14.37 3.58
N LYS A 48 6.18 15.50 3.08
CA LYS A 48 5.39 16.72 2.83
C LYS A 48 4.16 16.43 1.94
N LYS A 49 4.36 15.55 0.95
CA LYS A 49 3.32 15.17 -0.03
C LYS A 49 2.28 14.21 0.53
N SER A 50 2.59 13.33 1.49
CA SER A 50 1.58 12.40 2.04
C SER A 50 0.52 13.13 2.87
N LYS A 51 0.87 14.28 3.45
CA LYS A 51 -0.05 15.16 4.16
C LYS A 51 -1.00 15.90 3.24
N GLU A 52 -0.55 16.24 2.03
CA GLU A 52 -1.35 16.93 1.02
C GLU A 52 -2.53 16.07 0.54
N PHE A 53 -2.32 14.76 0.41
CA PHE A 53 -3.35 13.80 0.00
C PHE A 53 -4.05 13.11 1.19
N ALA A 54 -3.74 13.49 2.42
CA ALA A 54 -4.36 12.88 3.60
C ALA A 54 -5.78 13.43 3.77
N MET A 55 -6.76 12.55 3.59
CA MET A 55 -8.17 12.85 3.82
C MET A 55 -8.66 11.98 4.98
N ASN A 56 -9.67 12.44 5.72
CA ASN A 56 -10.37 11.55 6.64
C ASN A 56 -11.35 10.63 5.87
N PHE A 57 -11.88 9.60 6.54
CA PHE A 57 -12.79 8.63 5.91
C PHE A 57 -14.06 9.25 5.32
N GLN A 58 -14.57 10.36 5.88
CA GLN A 58 -15.77 11.02 5.39
C GLN A 58 -15.48 11.79 4.10
N GLU A 59 -14.40 12.57 4.06
CA GLU A 59 -13.95 13.27 2.86
C GLU A 59 -13.64 12.28 1.73
N TYR A 60 -12.96 11.17 2.06
CA TYR A 60 -12.65 10.13 1.09
C TYR A 60 -13.91 9.41 0.57
N THR A 61 -14.95 9.29 1.40
CA THR A 61 -16.26 8.77 0.98
C THR A 61 -16.88 9.67 -0.09
N GLN A 62 -16.93 10.98 0.15
CA GLN A 62 -17.46 11.95 -0.80
C GLN A 62 -16.69 11.91 -2.13
N PHE A 63 -15.36 11.82 -2.05
CA PHE A 63 -14.49 11.71 -3.22
C PHE A 63 -14.77 10.45 -4.06
N VAL A 64 -15.02 9.30 -3.42
CA VAL A 64 -15.32 8.05 -4.13
C VAL A 64 -16.72 8.09 -4.77
N GLU A 65 -17.69 8.75 -4.12
CA GLU A 65 -19.06 8.89 -4.63
C GLU A 65 -19.18 9.84 -5.83
N GLN A 66 -18.24 10.78 -5.98
CA GLN A 66 -18.18 11.70 -7.12
C GLN A 66 -17.62 11.03 -8.37
N GLY A 67 -17.96 11.55 -9.56
CA GLY A 67 -17.30 11.20 -10.81
C GLY A 67 -17.41 9.71 -11.20
N ILE A 68 -18.52 9.07 -10.83
CA ILE A 68 -18.85 7.72 -11.32
C ILE A 68 -19.52 7.89 -12.69
N SER A 69 -18.88 7.34 -13.74
CA SER A 69 -19.40 7.33 -15.10
C SER A 69 -19.51 5.90 -15.63
N ASP A 70 -20.62 5.57 -16.30
CA ASP A 70 -20.78 4.26 -16.96
C ASP A 70 -19.99 4.16 -18.27
N VAL A 71 -19.51 5.28 -18.79
CA VAL A 71 -18.73 5.37 -20.02
C VAL A 71 -17.30 5.80 -19.68
N VAL A 72 -16.32 5.09 -20.24
CA VAL A 72 -14.91 5.49 -20.23
C VAL A 72 -14.59 6.14 -21.57
N SER A 73 -14.25 7.42 -21.54
CA SER A 73 -14.02 8.25 -22.72
C SER A 73 -12.56 8.22 -23.16
N TYR A 74 -11.62 7.97 -22.23
CA TYR A 74 -10.19 8.04 -22.50
C TYR A 74 -9.71 7.05 -23.59
N THR A 75 -10.14 5.78 -23.53
CA THR A 75 -9.71 4.75 -24.47
C THR A 75 -10.79 3.70 -24.72
N GLN A 76 -10.80 3.13 -25.93
CA GLN A 76 -11.58 1.96 -26.31
C GLN A 76 -10.70 0.70 -26.43
N ASN A 77 -9.38 0.83 -26.25
CA ASN A 77 -8.46 -0.30 -26.27
C ASN A 77 -8.57 -1.07 -24.96
N LEU A 78 -8.94 -2.36 -25.04
CA LEU A 78 -9.13 -3.21 -23.86
C LEU A 78 -7.86 -3.41 -23.03
N GLY A 79 -6.68 -3.43 -23.66
CA GLY A 79 -5.41 -3.55 -22.95
C GLY A 79 -5.08 -2.30 -22.15
N GLU A 80 -5.25 -1.11 -22.74
CA GLU A 80 -5.06 0.16 -22.04
C GLU A 80 -6.09 0.34 -20.92
N LEU A 81 -7.35 -0.03 -21.18
CA LEU A 81 -8.41 0.01 -20.19
C LEU A 81 -8.08 -0.86 -18.96
N SER A 82 -7.57 -2.08 -19.19
CA SER A 82 -7.16 -2.98 -18.11
C SER A 82 -6.02 -2.40 -17.25
N LEU A 83 -5.03 -1.78 -17.90
CA LEU A 83 -3.92 -1.12 -17.19
C LEU A 83 -4.42 0.08 -16.36
N LEU A 84 -5.33 0.89 -16.92
CA LEU A 84 -5.93 2.02 -16.20
C LEU A 84 -6.80 1.55 -15.04
N GLU A 85 -7.58 0.50 -15.22
CA GLU A 85 -8.40 -0.07 -14.15
C GLU A 85 -7.53 -0.51 -12.97
N GLU A 86 -6.39 -1.16 -13.25
CA GLU A 86 -5.43 -1.57 -12.25
C GLU A 86 -4.76 -0.38 -11.56
N GLU A 87 -4.37 0.65 -12.32
CA GLU A 87 -3.84 1.90 -11.77
C GLU A 87 -4.83 2.57 -10.81
N VAL A 88 -6.11 2.61 -11.18
CA VAL A 88 -7.20 3.14 -10.35
C VAL A 88 -7.37 2.30 -9.08
N LYS A 89 -7.35 0.97 -9.19
CA LYS A 89 -7.45 0.06 -8.03
C LYS A 89 -6.34 0.33 -7.03
N VAL A 90 -5.09 0.35 -7.49
CA VAL A 90 -3.94 0.59 -6.60
C VAL A 90 -4.00 1.99 -6.01
N SER A 91 -4.33 3.00 -6.82
CA SER A 91 -4.48 4.39 -6.34
C SER A 91 -5.56 4.53 -5.27
N CYS A 92 -6.73 3.92 -5.47
CA CYS A 92 -7.84 3.94 -4.52
C CYS A 92 -7.52 3.22 -3.21
N THR A 93 -6.79 2.10 -3.28
CA THR A 93 -6.38 1.36 -2.08
C THR A 93 -5.33 2.14 -1.29
N HIS A 94 -4.37 2.76 -1.97
CA HIS A 94 -3.40 3.65 -1.33
C HIS A 94 -4.07 4.86 -0.68
N GLY A 95 -5.00 5.53 -1.38
CA GLY A 95 -5.78 6.66 -0.83
C GLY A 95 -6.56 6.27 0.42
N LEU A 96 -7.16 5.07 0.44
CA LEU A 96 -7.88 4.56 1.60
C LEU A 96 -6.94 4.35 2.81
N LEU A 97 -5.72 3.87 2.61
CA LEU A 97 -4.73 3.74 3.69
C LEU A 97 -4.33 5.11 4.26
N LEU A 98 -4.33 6.16 3.45
CA LEU A 98 -4.04 7.53 3.92
C LEU A 98 -5.09 8.05 4.90
N CYS A 99 -6.31 7.49 4.88
CA CYS A 99 -7.37 7.82 5.84
C CYS A 99 -7.11 7.32 7.27
N LEU A 100 -6.22 6.34 7.43
CA LEU A 100 -5.72 5.95 8.74
C LEU A 100 -4.65 6.94 9.20
N ASN A 101 -4.59 7.20 10.51
CA ASN A 101 -3.44 7.88 11.09
C ASN A 101 -2.15 7.06 10.89
N GLU A 102 -0.99 7.70 10.97
CA GLU A 102 0.31 7.13 10.61
C GLU A 102 0.58 5.79 11.30
N ILE A 103 0.36 5.71 12.62
CA ILE A 103 0.57 4.47 13.39
C ILE A 103 -0.44 3.39 13.00
N SER A 104 -1.73 3.73 12.89
CA SER A 104 -2.78 2.77 12.51
C SER A 104 -2.55 2.21 11.10
N ARG A 105 -1.99 3.03 10.20
CA ARG A 105 -1.60 2.64 8.84
C ARG A 105 -0.41 1.68 8.87
N MET A 106 0.63 1.99 9.65
CA MET A 106 1.78 1.09 9.82
C MET A 106 1.36 -0.26 10.40
N VAL A 107 0.52 -0.25 11.44
CA VAL A 107 -0.02 -1.48 12.04
C VAL A 107 -0.80 -2.30 11.00
N TYR A 108 -1.63 -1.65 10.18
CA TYR A 108 -2.39 -2.34 9.13
C TYR A 108 -1.48 -2.93 8.05
N ILE A 109 -0.49 -2.18 7.56
CA ILE A 109 0.45 -2.69 6.54
C ILE A 109 1.25 -3.87 7.09
N LEU A 110 1.84 -3.73 8.30
CA LEU A 110 2.64 -4.79 8.91
C LEU A 110 1.83 -6.06 9.19
N GLY A 111 0.65 -5.91 9.80
CA GLY A 111 -0.15 -7.06 10.24
C GLY A 111 -1.02 -7.68 9.15
N GLU A 112 -1.57 -6.89 8.22
CA GLU A 112 -2.52 -7.37 7.22
C GLU A 112 -1.87 -7.70 5.89
N ILE A 113 -0.94 -6.85 5.43
CA ILE A 113 -0.35 -6.95 4.10
C ILE A 113 0.95 -7.77 4.16
N LEU A 114 1.80 -7.49 5.14
CA LEU A 114 3.11 -8.14 5.33
C LEU A 114 3.07 -9.32 6.31
N GLU A 115 1.91 -9.58 6.93
CA GLU A 115 1.64 -10.76 7.75
C GLU A 115 2.52 -10.94 9.01
N PHE A 116 3.11 -9.86 9.52
CA PHE A 116 3.79 -9.90 10.82
C PHE A 116 2.81 -10.22 11.94
N ASN A 117 3.21 -11.12 12.84
CA ASN A 117 2.41 -11.42 14.02
C ASN A 117 2.50 -10.28 15.06
N SER A 118 1.67 -10.35 16.11
CA SER A 118 1.61 -9.26 17.10
C SER A 118 2.88 -9.07 17.91
N ILE A 119 3.68 -10.13 18.09
CA ILE A 119 4.95 -10.07 18.80
C ILE A 119 5.96 -9.28 17.95
N GLU A 120 6.10 -9.65 16.68
CA GLU A 120 6.97 -8.97 15.73
C GLU A 120 6.54 -7.52 15.48
N GLY A 121 5.25 -7.30 15.20
CA GLY A 121 4.69 -5.97 14.99
C GLY A 121 4.86 -5.05 16.21
N GLY A 122 4.73 -5.60 17.43
CA GLY A 122 5.03 -4.90 18.67
C GLY A 122 6.50 -4.49 18.76
N MET A 123 7.43 -5.39 18.45
CA MET A 123 8.86 -5.07 18.41
C MET A 123 9.21 -4.01 17.35
N ILE A 124 8.61 -4.10 16.17
CA ILE A 124 8.85 -3.19 15.04
C ILE A 124 8.39 -1.77 15.35
N LEU A 125 7.26 -1.61 16.05
CA LEU A 125 6.67 -0.31 16.34
C LEU A 125 6.89 0.18 17.79
N GLY A 126 7.64 -0.56 18.60
CA GLY A 126 7.94 -0.19 19.99
C GLY A 126 6.70 -0.16 20.89
N MET A 127 5.75 -1.09 20.70
CA MET A 127 4.54 -1.20 21.50
C MET A 127 4.30 -2.64 21.99
N THR A 128 3.41 -2.82 22.96
CA THR A 128 3.06 -4.16 23.44
C THR A 128 2.31 -4.95 22.36
N PRO A 129 2.44 -6.30 22.31
CA PRO A 129 1.67 -7.14 21.40
C PRO A 129 0.15 -6.95 21.54
N GLU A 130 -0.34 -6.69 22.76
CA GLU A 130 -1.75 -6.40 23.06
C GLU A 130 -2.20 -5.09 22.40
N ASN A 131 -1.37 -4.04 22.47
CA ASN A 131 -1.66 -2.75 21.84
C ASN A 131 -1.68 -2.91 20.31
N PHE A 132 -0.69 -3.62 19.74
CA PHE A 132 -0.64 -3.91 18.31
C PHE A 132 -1.92 -4.62 17.84
N ARG A 133 -2.35 -5.69 18.53
CA ARG A 133 -3.59 -6.42 18.21
C ARG A 133 -4.82 -5.53 18.26
N LYS A 134 -4.95 -4.71 19.30
CA LYS A 134 -6.08 -3.78 19.45
C LYS A 134 -6.11 -2.74 18.33
N GLN A 135 -4.96 -2.18 17.96
CA GLN A 135 -4.88 -1.23 16.86
C GLN A 135 -5.17 -1.88 15.51
N LEU A 136 -4.63 -3.07 15.25
CA LEU A 136 -4.88 -3.80 14.01
C LEU A 136 -6.36 -4.12 13.84
N SER A 137 -7.02 -4.60 14.90
CA SER A 137 -8.46 -4.85 14.90
C SER A 137 -9.27 -3.59 14.56
N ARG A 138 -8.92 -2.44 15.16
CA ARG A 138 -9.57 -1.15 14.88
C ARG A 138 -9.33 -0.68 13.44
N SER A 139 -8.11 -0.79 12.93
CA SER A 139 -7.78 -0.44 11.53
C SER A 139 -8.53 -1.32 10.54
N ARG A 140 -8.54 -2.65 10.76
CA ARG A 140 -9.32 -3.62 9.97
C ARG A 140 -10.80 -3.23 9.91
N LYS A 141 -11.41 -2.94 11.06
CA LYS A 141 -12.82 -2.54 11.13
C LYS A 141 -13.10 -1.28 10.30
N LYS A 142 -12.25 -0.26 10.37
CA LYS A 142 -12.42 0.99 9.59
C LYS A 142 -12.33 0.73 8.08
N ILE A 143 -11.29 0.05 7.64
CA ILE A 143 -11.06 -0.26 6.22
C ILE A 143 -12.18 -1.15 5.68
N ARG A 144 -12.53 -2.22 6.40
CA ARG A 144 -13.60 -3.14 6.02
C ARG A 144 -14.95 -2.45 5.93
N ASN A 145 -15.30 -1.61 6.91
CA ASN A 145 -16.54 -0.86 6.90
C ASN A 145 -16.63 0.09 5.70
N PHE A 146 -15.53 0.74 5.32
CA PHE A 146 -15.48 1.59 4.14
C PHE A 146 -15.71 0.76 2.87
N LEU A 147 -14.90 -0.28 2.67
CA LEU A 147 -14.95 -1.11 1.45
C LEU A 147 -16.33 -1.75 1.27
N GLN A 148 -16.91 -2.30 2.33
CA GLN A 148 -18.24 -2.93 2.28
C GLN A 148 -19.36 -1.97 1.90
N LYS A 149 -19.24 -0.69 2.27
CA LYS A 149 -20.27 0.33 1.99
C LYS A 149 -20.08 1.08 0.67
N LYS A 150 -18.86 1.08 0.11
CA LYS A 150 -18.50 1.99 -0.99
C LYS A 150 -17.82 1.31 -2.18
N CYS A 151 -17.07 0.23 -1.99
CA CYS A 151 -16.29 -0.38 -3.06
C CYS A 151 -17.04 -1.57 -3.69
N GLY A 152 -17.15 -1.58 -5.02
CA GLY A 152 -17.75 -2.68 -5.78
C GLY A 152 -16.99 -3.99 -5.71
N LEU A 153 -15.67 -3.93 -5.51
CA LEU A 153 -14.82 -5.13 -5.40
C LEU A 153 -15.03 -5.89 -4.08
N ALA A 154 -15.54 -5.21 -3.04
CA ALA A 154 -15.80 -5.82 -1.74
C ALA A 154 -17.29 -6.12 -1.50
N ASN A 155 -18.18 -5.41 -2.19
CA ASN A 155 -19.61 -5.67 -2.18
C ASN A 155 -20.18 -5.28 -3.56
N PRO A 156 -20.62 -6.26 -4.37
CA PRO A 156 -21.10 -6.04 -5.73
C PRO A 156 -22.27 -5.06 -5.85
N ASN A 157 -23.05 -4.88 -4.77
CA ASN A 157 -24.20 -3.97 -4.74
C ASN A 157 -23.79 -2.48 -4.70
N ASN A 158 -22.53 -2.17 -4.39
CA ASN A 158 -22.05 -0.80 -4.42
C ASN A 158 -21.89 -0.32 -5.88
N PRO A 159 -22.16 0.95 -6.21
CA PRO A 159 -22.07 1.44 -7.59
C PRO A 159 -20.63 1.64 -8.09
N CYS A 160 -19.67 1.83 -7.19
CA CYS A 160 -18.27 2.10 -7.53
C CYS A 160 -17.63 0.93 -8.29
N ARG A 161 -16.95 1.21 -9.39
CA ARG A 161 -16.07 0.30 -10.11
C ARG A 161 -14.81 1.06 -10.51
N CYS A 162 -13.69 0.37 -10.61
CA CYS A 162 -12.42 1.01 -10.98
C CYS A 162 -12.51 1.63 -12.38
N THR A 163 -13.10 0.91 -13.34
CA THR A 163 -13.39 1.43 -14.69
C THR A 163 -14.19 2.73 -14.68
N LYS A 164 -15.26 2.78 -13.87
CA LYS A 164 -16.15 3.95 -13.77
C LYS A 164 -15.52 5.20 -13.16
N LYS A 165 -14.29 5.10 -12.64
CA LYS A 165 -13.54 6.19 -12.01
C LYS A 165 -12.37 6.69 -12.85
N ILE A 166 -12.05 6.02 -13.97
CA ILE A 166 -10.87 6.32 -14.79
C ILE A 166 -10.85 7.79 -15.22
N ASP A 167 -11.87 8.23 -15.97
CA ASP A 167 -11.89 9.60 -16.52
C ASP A 167 -11.82 10.66 -15.41
N TYR A 168 -12.61 10.49 -14.34
CA TYR A 168 -12.60 11.41 -13.21
C TYR A 168 -11.22 11.52 -12.55
N LEU A 169 -10.52 10.40 -12.38
CA LEU A 169 -9.18 10.41 -11.79
C LEU A 169 -8.11 10.99 -12.72
N ILE A 170 -8.29 10.88 -14.03
CA ILE A 170 -7.45 11.54 -15.04
C ILE A 170 -7.66 13.05 -15.00
N GLU A 171 -8.92 13.51 -15.03
CA GLU A 171 -9.29 14.93 -14.98
C GLU A 171 -8.75 15.62 -13.72
N ASN A 172 -8.81 14.92 -12.58
CA ASN A 172 -8.28 15.40 -11.30
C ASN A 172 -6.76 15.19 -11.15
N ARG A 173 -6.05 14.73 -12.20
CA ARG A 173 -4.60 14.51 -12.21
C ARG A 173 -4.09 13.53 -11.14
N LEU A 174 -4.97 12.63 -10.70
CA LEU A 174 -4.64 11.56 -9.75
C LEU A 174 -4.10 10.32 -10.46
N VAL A 175 -4.54 10.10 -11.70
CA VAL A 175 -4.03 9.10 -12.64
C VAL A 175 -3.47 9.81 -13.87
N ASP A 176 -2.28 9.40 -14.31
CA ASP A 176 -1.67 9.88 -15.55
C ASP A 176 -1.56 8.69 -16.52
N PRO A 177 -2.41 8.62 -17.56
CA PRO A 177 -2.40 7.51 -18.51
C PRO A 177 -1.08 7.31 -19.26
N ASN A 178 -0.29 8.38 -19.42
CA ASN A 178 1.01 8.31 -20.09
C ASN A 178 2.13 7.90 -19.14
N ASN A 179 1.86 7.85 -17.83
CA ASN A 179 2.84 7.57 -16.79
C ASN A 179 2.21 6.82 -15.61
N LEU A 180 1.76 5.59 -15.88
CA LEU A 180 1.17 4.70 -14.88
C LEU A 180 2.21 4.37 -13.79
N ARG A 181 1.86 4.63 -12.53
CA ARG A 181 2.78 4.50 -11.39
C ARG A 181 2.80 3.09 -10.81
N PHE A 182 1.69 2.36 -10.95
CA PHE A 182 1.43 1.12 -10.22
C PHE A 182 1.10 -0.07 -11.12
N ALA A 183 0.36 0.14 -12.21
CA ALA A 183 -0.14 -0.95 -13.06
C ALA A 183 0.97 -1.88 -13.59
N ASN A 184 2.18 -1.35 -13.78
CA ASN A 184 3.35 -2.12 -14.21
C ASN A 184 3.91 -3.10 -13.16
N PHE A 185 3.49 -2.99 -11.90
CA PHE A 185 4.02 -3.77 -10.76
C PHE A 185 3.02 -4.75 -10.17
N SER A 186 1.76 -4.69 -10.58
CA SER A 186 0.69 -5.57 -10.10
C SER A 186 0.55 -6.81 -10.98
N ASN A 187 0.82 -7.99 -10.41
CA ASN A 187 0.73 -9.28 -11.13
C ASN A 187 -0.64 -9.96 -11.03
N ARG A 188 -1.65 -9.36 -10.35
CA ARG A 188 -2.90 -10.04 -10.02
C ARG A 188 -4.11 -9.27 -10.53
N SER A 189 -4.79 -9.85 -11.53
CA SER A 189 -6.00 -9.28 -12.12
C SER A 189 -7.12 -9.13 -11.10
N ILE A 190 -7.95 -8.11 -11.30
CA ILE A 190 -9.16 -7.86 -10.51
C ILE A 190 -10.10 -9.07 -10.52
N ASP A 191 -10.16 -9.81 -11.63
CA ASP A 191 -10.99 -11.00 -11.77
C ASP A 191 -10.67 -12.06 -10.71
N LEU A 192 -9.39 -12.23 -10.37
CA LEU A 192 -8.94 -13.17 -9.34
C LEU A 192 -9.35 -12.73 -7.92
N ILE A 193 -9.63 -11.45 -7.70
CA ILE A 193 -10.14 -10.94 -6.42
C ILE A 193 -11.61 -11.30 -6.27
N GLN A 194 -12.39 -11.23 -7.37
CA GLN A 194 -13.81 -11.53 -7.37
C GLN A 194 -14.11 -13.02 -7.10
N THR A 195 -13.15 -13.91 -7.38
CA THR A 195 -13.27 -15.35 -7.09
C THR A 195 -13.05 -15.72 -5.61
N ILE A 196 -12.61 -14.79 -4.77
CA ILE A 196 -12.32 -15.04 -3.34
C ILE A 196 -13.58 -14.81 -2.49
N GLU A 197 -13.76 -15.61 -1.43
CA GLU A 197 -14.87 -15.49 -0.48
C GLU A 197 -15.01 -14.06 0.07
N THR A 198 -16.26 -13.61 0.21
CA THR A 198 -16.64 -12.23 0.58
C THR A 198 -16.01 -11.74 1.89
N LEU A 199 -15.70 -12.65 2.83
CA LEU A 199 -15.09 -12.28 4.10
C LEU A 199 -13.61 -11.86 3.98
N GLU A 200 -12.91 -12.32 2.95
CA GLU A 200 -11.48 -12.08 2.71
C GLU A 200 -11.21 -11.06 1.61
N GLN A 201 -12.23 -10.63 0.85
CA GLN A 201 -12.10 -9.69 -0.27
C GLN A 201 -11.39 -8.39 0.11
N SER A 202 -11.60 -7.84 1.31
CA SER A 202 -10.89 -6.62 1.73
C SER A 202 -9.37 -6.83 1.79
N VAL A 203 -8.93 -8.00 2.25
CA VAL A 203 -7.51 -8.35 2.35
C VAL A 203 -6.95 -8.68 0.98
N ALA A 204 -7.71 -9.44 0.18
CA ALA A 204 -7.35 -9.78 -1.18
C ALA A 204 -7.10 -8.53 -2.05
N ILE A 205 -7.93 -7.50 -1.90
CA ILE A 205 -7.76 -6.20 -2.58
C ILE A 205 -6.37 -5.63 -2.27
N PHE A 206 -5.99 -5.52 -0.99
CA PHE A 206 -4.69 -4.95 -0.61
C PHE A 206 -3.49 -5.85 -0.93
N ARG A 207 -3.63 -7.17 -0.84
CA ARG A 207 -2.53 -8.09 -1.14
C ARG A 207 -2.29 -8.25 -2.64
N SER A 208 -3.31 -8.02 -3.48
CA SER A 208 -3.17 -8.06 -4.93
C SER A 208 -2.23 -6.99 -5.48
N THR A 209 -2.00 -5.91 -4.74
CA THR A 209 -1.20 -4.75 -5.17
C THR A 209 0.27 -4.79 -4.74
N ALA A 210 0.65 -5.73 -3.85
CA ALA A 210 1.89 -5.62 -3.06
C ALA A 210 3.16 -6.21 -3.71
N ASN A 211 3.13 -6.71 -4.95
CA ASN A 211 4.26 -7.44 -5.54
C ASN A 211 5.31 -6.54 -6.21
N PHE A 212 6.05 -5.77 -5.42
CA PHE A 212 7.24 -5.06 -5.89
C PHE A 212 8.44 -6.02 -5.93
N LYS A 213 8.79 -6.53 -7.13
CA LYS A 213 9.99 -7.37 -7.29
C LYS A 213 11.25 -6.51 -7.20
N THR A 214 12.16 -6.85 -6.29
CA THR A 214 13.49 -6.24 -6.24
C THR A 214 14.26 -6.56 -7.52
N PRO A 215 14.81 -5.57 -8.25
CA PRO A 215 15.61 -5.84 -9.43
C PRO A 215 16.85 -6.70 -9.09
N ASN A 216 17.12 -7.74 -9.88
CA ASN A 216 18.29 -8.62 -9.68
C ASN A 216 19.61 -7.84 -9.63
N SER A 217 19.72 -6.78 -10.41
CA SER A 217 20.90 -5.89 -10.42
C SER A 217 21.14 -5.21 -9.07
N LEU A 218 20.08 -4.86 -8.34
CA LEU A 218 20.19 -4.29 -7.00
C LEU A 218 20.67 -5.34 -5.99
N ILE A 219 20.15 -6.57 -6.06
CA ILE A 219 20.58 -7.68 -5.21
C ILE A 219 22.09 -7.93 -5.39
N GLN A 220 22.55 -8.02 -6.64
CA GLN A 220 23.97 -8.24 -6.96
C GLN A 220 24.87 -7.10 -6.43
N LYS A 221 24.43 -5.84 -6.56
CA LYS A 221 25.16 -4.68 -6.02
C LYS A 221 25.28 -4.75 -4.50
N ILE A 222 24.21 -5.10 -3.80
CA ILE A 222 24.22 -5.24 -2.33
C ILE A 222 25.15 -6.37 -1.90
N GLN A 223 25.08 -7.54 -2.56
CA GLN A 223 25.98 -8.66 -2.28
C GLN A 223 27.45 -8.28 -2.47
N LYS A 224 27.78 -7.57 -3.55
CA LYS A 224 29.14 -7.08 -3.79
C LYS A 224 29.61 -6.11 -2.70
N LEU A 225 28.75 -5.19 -2.26
CA LEU A 225 29.07 -4.25 -1.17
C LEU A 225 29.36 -4.96 0.15
N ILE A 226 28.54 -5.94 0.52
CA ILE A 226 28.72 -6.72 1.75
C ILE A 226 30.06 -7.48 1.70
N ASN A 227 30.36 -8.15 0.58
CA ASN A 227 31.60 -8.92 0.41
C ASN A 227 32.87 -8.05 0.39
N LEU A 228 32.77 -6.75 0.13
CA LEU A 228 33.90 -5.82 0.19
C LEU A 228 34.18 -5.33 1.62
N THR A 229 33.22 -5.51 2.54
CA THR A 229 33.31 -5.07 3.94
C THR A 229 33.63 -6.20 4.93
N THR A 230 33.73 -7.44 4.45
CA THR A 230 34.18 -8.64 5.18
C THR A 230 35.55 -9.07 4.67
#